data_AF-A0A816G7F6-F1
#
_entry.id   AF-A0A816G7F6-F1
#
_cell.length_a   1.000
_cell.length_b   1.000
_cell.length_c   1.000
_cell.angle_alpha   90.00
_cell.angle_beta   90.00
_cell.angle_gamma   90.00
#
_symmetry.space_group_name_H-M   'P 1'
#
loop_
_entity.id
_entity.type
_entity.pdbx_description
1 polymer ?
#
loop_
_entity_poly.entity_id
_entity_poly.type
_entity_poly.pdbx_seq_one_letter_code
_entity_poly.pdbx_strand_id
1 'polypeptide(L)'
;AAILYDRAKKTRQACSIYNRLLSEAIRALITSNTLAEGNILSSARSFASRLSSTQNEFDRTTNTLYTLLDIYVYVEFFKSQQFERAYEVIQKLSLLPFAHTQIDQCLESINYYSTEILDCYPDIILITLTLMSILASVEYKSSANSSNQHLLLAATSSFDQRTSHILSTNKKGLLDELKRQADVLFRFIGLLPIKLHNHVHVQLMECFSRIKNAC
;
A
#
# COMPACT_ATOMS: atom_id res chain seq x y z
N ALA A 1 -12.12 -7.51 -24.63
CA ALA A 1 -12.68 -6.18 -24.99
C ALA A 1 -11.62 -5.08 -25.03
N ALA A 2 -10.82 -4.87 -23.96
CA ALA A 2 -9.81 -3.80 -23.90
C ALA A 2 -8.79 -3.81 -25.06
N ILE A 3 -8.28 -4.99 -25.42
CA ILE A 3 -7.34 -5.18 -26.55
C ILE A 3 -7.96 -4.80 -27.91
N LEU A 4 -9.28 -4.97 -28.07
CA LEU A 4 -9.99 -4.60 -29.30
C LEU A 4 -10.20 -3.08 -29.39
N TYR A 5 -10.47 -2.41 -28.27
CA TYR A 5 -10.60 -0.95 -28.22
C TYR A 5 -9.25 -0.23 -28.38
N ASP A 6 -8.17 -0.81 -27.85
CA ASP A 6 -6.80 -0.35 -28.07
C ASP A 6 -6.43 -0.42 -29.57
N ARG A 7 -6.73 -1.54 -30.22
CA ARG A 7 -6.58 -1.68 -31.68
C ARG A 7 -7.50 -0.77 -32.50
N ALA A 8 -8.62 -0.33 -31.92
CA ALA A 8 -9.55 0.59 -32.56
C ALA A 8 -9.20 2.09 -32.37
N LYS A 9 -8.02 2.43 -31.82
CA LYS A 9 -7.56 3.81 -31.54
C LYS A 9 -8.49 4.62 -30.61
N LYS A 10 -9.39 3.97 -29.86
CA LYS A 10 -10.26 4.62 -28.87
C LYS A 10 -9.58 4.62 -27.50
N THR A 11 -8.49 5.37 -27.37
CA THR A 11 -7.62 5.42 -26.18
C THR A 11 -8.37 5.73 -24.89
N ARG A 12 -9.27 6.73 -24.90
CA ARG A 12 -10.06 7.13 -23.73
C ARG A 12 -11.01 6.03 -23.21
N GLN A 13 -11.64 5.28 -24.12
CA GLN A 13 -12.54 4.18 -23.76
C GLN A 13 -11.75 2.96 -23.29
N ALA A 14 -10.60 2.69 -23.90
CA ALA A 14 -9.68 1.66 -23.44
C ALA A 14 -9.16 1.96 -22.02
N CYS A 15 -8.75 3.21 -21.72
CA CYS A 15 -8.34 3.64 -20.37
C CYS A 15 -9.42 3.37 -19.33
N SER A 16 -10.68 3.77 -19.58
CA SER A 16 -11.78 3.55 -18.64
C SER A 16 -12.04 2.06 -18.38
N ILE A 17 -11.98 1.22 -19.41
CA ILE A 17 -12.14 -0.23 -19.26
C ILE A 17 -10.96 -0.81 -18.47
N TYR A 18 -9.72 -0.39 -18.75
CA TYR A 18 -8.55 -0.83 -17.98
C TYR A 18 -8.62 -0.39 -16.52
N ASN A 19 -9.06 0.83 -16.22
CA ASN A 19 -9.22 1.31 -14.85
C ASN A 19 -10.22 0.45 -14.07
N ARG A 20 -11.38 0.14 -14.68
CA ARG A 20 -12.38 -0.74 -14.05
C ARG A 20 -11.84 -2.15 -13.83
N LEU A 21 -11.17 -2.72 -14.83
CA LEU A 21 -10.57 -4.06 -14.73
C LEU A 21 -9.46 -4.11 -13.68
N LEU A 22 -8.63 -3.07 -13.57
CA LEU A 22 -7.58 -3.00 -12.55
C LEU A 22 -8.16 -2.85 -11.15
N SER A 23 -9.20 -2.03 -10.97
CA SER A 23 -9.90 -1.92 -9.67
C SER A 23 -10.49 -3.27 -9.24
N GLU A 24 -11.10 -4.00 -10.16
CA GLU A 24 -11.60 -5.36 -9.89
C GLU A 24 -10.47 -6.34 -9.59
N ALA A 25 -9.38 -6.29 -10.35
CA ALA A 25 -8.19 -7.12 -10.14
C ALA A 25 -7.51 -6.85 -8.79
N ILE A 26 -7.42 -5.58 -8.37
CA ILE A 26 -6.88 -5.21 -7.06
C ILE A 26 -7.74 -5.83 -5.94
N ARG A 27 -9.06 -5.69 -6.00
CA ARG A 27 -9.96 -6.30 -5.01
C ARG A 27 -9.89 -7.82 -5.01
N ALA A 28 -9.82 -8.42 -6.20
CA ALA A 28 -9.67 -9.86 -6.36
C ALA A 28 -8.34 -10.35 -5.78
N LEU A 29 -7.24 -9.61 -5.99
CA LEU A 29 -5.92 -9.93 -5.44
C LEU A 29 -5.91 -9.88 -3.90
N ILE A 30 -6.65 -8.95 -3.32
CA ILE A 30 -6.79 -8.79 -1.87
C ILE A 30 -7.65 -9.92 -1.27
N THR A 31 -8.73 -10.31 -1.95
CA THR A 31 -9.71 -11.29 -1.44
C THR A 31 -9.33 -12.74 -1.73
N SER A 32 -8.88 -13.02 -2.95
CA SER A 32 -8.55 -14.35 -3.45
C SER A 32 -7.08 -14.39 -3.88
N ASN A 33 -6.33 -15.36 -3.36
CA ASN A 33 -4.89 -15.46 -3.62
C ASN A 33 -4.52 -15.92 -5.06
N THR A 34 -5.38 -15.64 -6.04
CA THR A 34 -5.26 -16.17 -7.41
C THR A 34 -4.49 -15.19 -8.30
N LEU A 35 -3.33 -15.64 -8.79
CA LEU A 35 -2.45 -14.95 -9.75
C LEU A 35 -2.98 -14.94 -11.20
N ALA A 36 -4.22 -15.36 -11.44
CA ALA A 36 -4.78 -15.57 -12.79
C ALA A 36 -4.87 -14.29 -13.65
N GLU A 37 -4.58 -13.13 -13.07
CA GLU A 37 -4.73 -11.81 -13.68
C GLU A 37 -3.42 -11.20 -14.21
N GLY A 38 -2.29 -11.95 -14.17
CA GLY A 38 -1.01 -11.50 -14.74
C GLY A 38 -1.11 -11.02 -16.21
N ASN A 39 -2.06 -11.56 -16.96
CA ASN A 39 -2.37 -11.14 -18.34
C ASN A 39 -3.02 -9.75 -18.43
N ILE A 40 -3.84 -9.37 -17.45
CA ILE A 40 -4.50 -8.04 -17.41
C ILE A 40 -3.45 -6.97 -17.13
N LEU A 41 -2.51 -7.26 -16.23
CA LEU A 41 -1.47 -6.32 -15.81
C LEU A 41 -0.40 -6.12 -16.86
N SER A 42 0.08 -7.22 -17.47
CA SER A 42 1.00 -7.13 -18.59
C SER A 42 0.37 -6.36 -19.76
N SER A 43 -0.93 -6.56 -20.00
CA SER A 43 -1.69 -5.79 -20.99
C SER A 43 -1.82 -4.31 -20.60
N ALA A 44 -2.17 -4.00 -19.35
CA ALA A 44 -2.31 -2.64 -18.83
C ALA A 44 -0.97 -1.89 -18.81
N ARG A 45 0.14 -2.54 -18.41
CA ARG A 45 1.50 -1.98 -18.47
C ARG A 45 1.93 -1.68 -19.90
N SER A 46 1.67 -2.61 -20.81
CA SER A 46 1.97 -2.41 -22.23
C SER A 46 1.15 -1.27 -22.83
N PHE A 47 -0.09 -1.09 -22.38
CA PHE A 47 -0.94 0.03 -22.79
C PHE A 47 -0.44 1.36 -22.19
N ALA A 48 -0.10 1.37 -20.90
CA ALA A 48 0.45 2.54 -20.21
C ALA A 48 1.78 3.02 -20.84
N SER A 49 2.68 2.11 -21.23
CA SER A 49 3.95 2.48 -21.89
C SER A 49 3.76 3.06 -23.30
N ARG A 50 2.72 2.62 -24.02
CA ARG A 50 2.33 3.23 -25.30
C ARG A 50 1.69 4.60 -25.10
N LEU A 51 0.91 4.76 -24.03
CA LEU A 51 0.24 6.00 -23.69
C LEU A 51 1.23 7.08 -23.24
N SER A 52 2.29 6.74 -22.50
CA SER A 52 3.36 7.68 -22.15
C SER A 52 4.20 8.12 -23.34
N SER A 53 4.33 7.25 -24.36
CA SER A 53 5.05 7.55 -25.60
C SER A 53 4.25 8.41 -26.57
N THR A 54 2.92 8.45 -26.41
CA THR A 54 2.02 9.29 -27.21
C THR A 54 1.83 10.59 -26.44
N GLN A 55 2.20 11.74 -27.02
CA GLN A 55 1.91 13.07 -26.46
C GLN A 55 0.39 13.37 -26.48
N ASN A 56 -0.41 12.53 -25.86
CA ASN A 56 -1.81 12.79 -25.63
C ASN A 56 -1.98 13.47 -24.29
N GLU A 57 -2.92 14.42 -24.26
CA GLU A 57 -3.29 15.20 -23.09
C GLU A 57 -3.41 14.31 -21.83
N PHE A 58 -2.76 14.76 -20.75
CA PHE A 58 -2.86 14.17 -19.41
C PHE A 58 -4.30 14.28 -18.91
N ASP A 59 -5.16 13.39 -19.37
CA ASP A 59 -6.55 13.29 -18.94
C ASP A 59 -6.61 12.61 -17.57
N ARG A 60 -7.60 12.98 -16.74
CA ARG A 60 -7.83 12.42 -15.40
C ARG A 60 -7.87 10.89 -15.40
N THR A 61 -8.36 10.31 -16.49
CA THR A 61 -8.44 8.86 -16.73
C THR A 61 -7.07 8.18 -16.82
N THR A 62 -6.08 8.88 -17.38
CA THR A 62 -4.69 8.42 -17.52
C THR A 62 -3.96 8.47 -16.19
N ASN A 63 -4.14 9.54 -15.41
CA ASN A 63 -3.59 9.61 -14.05
C ASN A 63 -4.16 8.50 -13.17
N THR A 64 -5.47 8.26 -13.26
CA THR A 64 -6.13 7.16 -12.55
C THR A 64 -5.52 5.80 -12.91
N LEU A 65 -5.17 5.57 -14.18
CA LEU A 65 -4.54 4.33 -14.63
C LEU A 65 -3.17 4.10 -13.98
N TYR A 66 -2.31 5.14 -13.97
CA TYR A 66 -1.00 5.04 -13.34
C TYR A 66 -1.10 4.82 -11.84
N THR A 67 -1.99 5.56 -11.15
CA THR A 67 -2.22 5.36 -9.71
C THR A 67 -2.71 3.94 -9.41
N LEU A 68 -3.65 3.39 -10.18
CA LEU A 68 -4.11 2.01 -10.01
C LEU A 68 -3.00 0.98 -10.25
N LEU A 69 -2.10 1.24 -11.20
CA LEU A 69 -0.95 0.39 -11.45
C LEU A 69 0.00 0.36 -10.24
N ASP A 70 0.26 1.53 -9.64
CA ASP A 70 1.11 1.63 -8.46
C ASP A 70 0.46 1.00 -7.23
N ILE A 71 -0.86 1.16 -7.06
CA ILE A 71 -1.64 0.45 -6.03
C ILE A 71 -1.51 -1.07 -6.21
N TYR A 72 -1.59 -1.56 -7.45
CA TYR A 72 -1.42 -2.98 -7.71
C TYR A 72 -0.03 -3.48 -7.27
N VAL A 73 1.02 -2.75 -7.65
CA VAL A 73 2.41 -3.09 -7.27
C VAL A 73 2.59 -3.06 -5.75
N TYR A 74 1.96 -2.11 -5.06
CA TYR A 74 1.94 -2.06 -3.60
C TYR A 74 1.32 -3.33 -2.98
N VAL A 75 0.15 -3.76 -3.47
CA VAL A 75 -0.51 -4.98 -2.97
C VAL A 75 0.32 -6.22 -3.28
N GLU A 76 0.98 -6.28 -4.44
CA GLU A 76 1.89 -7.37 -4.80
C GLU A 76 3.08 -7.45 -3.83
N PHE A 77 3.70 -6.32 -3.45
CA PHE A 77 4.78 -6.29 -2.47
C PHE A 77 4.32 -6.73 -1.08
N PHE A 78 3.10 -6.32 -0.66
CA PHE A 78 2.52 -6.76 0.60
C PHE A 78 2.34 -8.28 0.66
N LYS A 79 1.77 -8.87 -0.40
CA LYS A 79 1.59 -10.33 -0.49
C LYS A 79 2.91 -11.09 -0.60
N SER A 80 3.91 -10.50 -1.25
CA SER A 80 5.27 -11.05 -1.34
C SER A 80 6.07 -10.93 -0.02
N GLN A 81 5.45 -10.44 1.06
CA GLN A 81 6.07 -10.19 2.38
C GLN A 81 7.26 -9.21 2.33
N GLN A 82 7.38 -8.40 1.28
CA GLN A 82 8.40 -7.34 1.17
C GLN A 82 7.88 -6.06 1.83
N PHE A 83 7.72 -6.11 3.16
CA PHE A 83 7.05 -5.07 3.93
C PHE A 83 7.74 -3.69 3.86
N GLU A 84 9.07 -3.64 3.88
CA GLU A 84 9.83 -2.39 3.76
C GLU A 84 9.60 -1.70 2.40
N ARG A 85 9.64 -2.47 1.30
CA ARG A 85 9.37 -1.94 -0.04
C ARG A 85 7.92 -1.51 -0.22
N ALA A 86 6.98 -2.30 0.32
CA ALA A 86 5.58 -1.92 0.32
C ALA A 86 5.37 -0.58 1.04
N TYR A 87 6.06 -0.38 2.17
CA TYR A 87 6.00 0.84 2.95
C TYR A 87 6.56 2.06 2.19
N GLU A 88 7.70 1.92 1.51
CA GLU A 88 8.22 2.99 0.65
C GLU A 88 7.28 3.36 -0.50
N VAL A 89 6.65 2.37 -1.12
CA VAL A 89 5.72 2.60 -2.24
C VAL A 89 4.50 3.38 -1.76
N ILE A 90 3.88 2.99 -0.64
CA ILE A 90 2.70 3.71 -0.14
C ILE A 90 3.03 5.13 0.33
N GLN A 91 4.24 5.36 0.86
CA GLN A 91 4.71 6.71 1.19
C GLN A 91 4.87 7.58 -0.06
N LYS A 92 5.46 7.03 -1.13
CA LYS A 92 5.63 7.74 -2.41
C LYS A 92 4.31 8.02 -3.12
N LEU A 93 3.33 7.13 -2.96
CA LEU A 93 2.02 7.26 -3.58
C LEU A 93 1.21 8.41 -2.98
N SER A 94 1.53 8.85 -1.75
CA SER A 94 0.89 9.98 -1.05
C SER A 94 -0.65 9.90 -0.95
N LEU A 95 -1.21 8.69 -1.09
CA LEU A 95 -2.65 8.47 -0.94
C LEU A 95 -3.11 8.64 0.51
N LEU A 96 -2.25 8.30 1.46
CA LEU A 96 -2.55 8.31 2.89
C LEU A 96 -1.69 9.34 3.61
N PRO A 97 -2.25 10.05 4.61
CA PRO A 97 -1.48 10.98 5.41
C PRO A 97 -0.60 10.19 6.40
N PHE A 98 0.71 10.41 6.32
CA PHE A 98 1.65 9.92 7.33
C PHE A 98 1.99 11.01 8.36
N ALA A 99 1.71 12.28 8.05
CA ALA A 99 1.86 13.40 8.97
C ALA A 99 0.52 14.12 9.22
N HIS A 100 0.35 14.71 10.42
CA HIS A 100 -0.85 15.47 10.76
C HIS A 100 -1.14 16.63 9.80
N THR A 101 -0.10 17.26 9.25
CA THR A 101 -0.23 18.37 8.29
C THR A 101 -0.75 17.93 6.92
N GLN A 102 -0.71 16.63 6.62
CA GLN A 102 -1.14 16.08 5.34
C GLN A 102 -2.61 15.63 5.37
N ILE A 103 -3.25 15.56 6.54
CA ILE A 103 -4.63 15.09 6.69
C ILE A 103 -5.58 15.90 5.79
N ASP A 104 -5.54 17.23 5.89
CA ASP A 104 -6.44 18.11 5.14
C ASP A 104 -6.18 18.03 3.63
N GLN A 105 -4.91 17.95 3.22
CA GLN A 105 -4.51 17.82 1.81
C GLN A 105 -4.99 16.49 1.21
N CYS A 106 -4.86 15.39 1.95
CA CYS A 106 -5.36 14.09 1.53
C CYS A 106 -6.90 14.07 1.46
N LEU A 107 -7.60 14.72 2.41
CA LEU A 107 -9.07 14.84 2.39
C LEU A 107 -9.56 15.63 1.17
N GLU A 108 -8.88 16.72 0.82
CA GLU A 108 -9.21 17.49 -0.38
C GLU A 108 -8.95 16.66 -1.65
N SER A 109 -7.82 15.96 -1.70
CA SER A 109 -7.43 15.11 -2.84
C SER A 109 -8.41 13.95 -3.08
N ILE A 110 -9.02 13.40 -2.02
CA ILE A 110 -10.04 12.35 -2.12
C ILE A 110 -11.20 12.77 -3.00
N ASN A 111 -11.63 14.03 -2.94
CA ASN A 111 -12.75 14.53 -3.75
C ASN A 111 -12.44 14.54 -5.26
N TYR A 112 -11.15 14.53 -5.62
CA TYR A 112 -10.69 14.51 -7.01
C TYR A 112 -10.37 13.10 -7.52
N TYR A 113 -10.34 12.08 -6.66
CA TYR A 113 -10.12 10.71 -7.10
C TYR A 113 -11.30 10.14 -7.87
N SER A 114 -11.00 9.21 -8.77
CA SER A 114 -12.02 8.49 -9.54
C SER A 114 -12.64 7.40 -8.67
N THR A 115 -13.89 7.02 -8.98
CA THR A 115 -14.64 6.01 -8.22
C THR A 115 -13.88 4.68 -8.09
N GLU A 116 -13.08 4.31 -9.08
CA GLU A 116 -12.27 3.10 -9.11
C GLU A 116 -11.18 3.08 -8.03
N ILE A 117 -10.61 4.26 -7.70
CA ILE A 117 -9.63 4.41 -6.61
C ILE A 117 -10.36 4.42 -5.27
N LEU A 118 -11.49 5.13 -5.18
CA LEU A 118 -12.30 5.22 -3.96
C LEU A 118 -12.81 3.84 -3.52
N ASP A 119 -13.17 2.98 -4.48
CA ASP A 119 -13.59 1.60 -4.23
C ASP A 119 -12.49 0.74 -3.58
N CYS A 120 -11.21 0.99 -3.93
CA CYS A 120 -10.07 0.26 -3.36
C CYS A 120 -9.54 0.90 -2.07
N TYR A 121 -9.97 2.13 -1.77
CA TYR A 121 -9.42 2.96 -0.70
C TYR A 121 -9.53 2.32 0.71
N PRO A 122 -10.68 1.72 1.11
CA PRO A 122 -10.79 1.05 2.39
C PRO A 122 -9.80 -0.11 2.55
N ASP A 123 -9.59 -0.88 1.48
CA ASP A 123 -8.69 -2.03 1.50
C ASP A 123 -7.23 -1.58 1.57
N ILE A 124 -6.85 -0.50 0.87
CA ILE A 124 -5.50 0.09 0.94
C ILE A 124 -5.19 0.56 2.37
N ILE A 125 -6.15 1.23 3.03
CA ILE A 125 -6.00 1.65 4.42
C ILE A 125 -5.77 0.43 5.33
N LEU A 126 -6.57 -0.62 5.16
CA LEU A 126 -6.47 -1.84 5.96
C LEU A 126 -5.12 -2.54 5.76
N ILE A 127 -4.66 -2.68 4.52
CA ILE A 127 -3.35 -3.26 4.20
C ILE A 127 -2.23 -2.43 4.82
N THR A 128 -2.32 -1.09 4.74
CA THR A 128 -1.31 -0.19 5.31
C THR A 128 -1.23 -0.32 6.83
N LEU A 129 -2.36 -0.38 7.53
CA LEU A 129 -2.37 -0.56 8.99
C LEU A 129 -1.91 -1.97 9.38
N THR A 130 -2.25 -2.99 8.60
CA THR A 130 -1.75 -4.35 8.82
C THR A 130 -0.23 -4.40 8.62
N LEU A 131 0.28 -3.75 7.57
CA LEU A 131 1.70 -3.60 7.29
C LEU A 131 2.44 -2.92 8.45
N MET A 132 1.91 -1.80 8.95
CA MET A 132 2.45 -1.11 10.12
C MET A 132 2.44 -1.99 11.37
N SER A 133 1.36 -2.75 11.60
CA SER A 133 1.27 -3.68 12.73
C SER A 133 2.31 -4.80 12.61
N ILE A 134 2.55 -5.33 11.41
CA ILE A 134 3.55 -6.37 11.18
C ILE A 134 4.94 -5.78 11.43
N LEU A 135 5.27 -4.63 10.84
CA LEU A 135 6.56 -3.96 11.05
C LEU A 135 6.81 -3.65 12.53
N ALA A 136 5.82 -3.12 13.25
CA ALA A 136 5.90 -2.90 14.70
C ALA A 136 6.17 -4.21 15.47
N SER A 137 5.52 -5.32 15.09
CA SER A 137 5.70 -6.61 15.75
C SER A 137 7.06 -7.26 15.45
N VAL A 138 7.61 -7.05 14.25
CA VAL A 138 8.95 -7.53 13.86
C VAL A 138 10.02 -6.78 14.65
N GLU A 139 9.90 -5.45 14.73
CA GLU A 139 10.78 -4.63 15.56
C GLU A 139 10.67 -5.01 17.05
N TYR A 140 9.47 -5.26 17.56
CA TYR A 140 9.26 -5.72 18.95
C TYR A 140 9.92 -7.08 19.24
N LYS A 141 9.74 -8.09 18.37
CA LYS A 141 10.40 -9.40 18.54
C LYS A 141 11.91 -9.30 18.46
N SER A 142 12.45 -8.42 17.62
CA SER A 142 13.89 -8.16 17.56
C SER A 142 14.42 -7.46 18.83
N SER A 143 13.59 -6.64 19.48
CA SER A 143 13.89 -6.02 20.77
C SER A 143 13.83 -7.02 21.92
N ALA A 144 12.84 -7.93 21.96
CA ALA A 144 12.71 -8.95 22.99
C ALA A 144 13.86 -9.99 22.93
N ASN A 145 14.34 -10.33 21.72
CA ASN A 145 15.47 -11.25 21.54
C ASN A 145 16.84 -10.58 21.77
N SER A 146 16.96 -9.25 21.68
CA SER A 146 18.24 -8.56 21.91
C SER A 146 18.56 -8.37 23.39
N SER A 147 17.55 -8.34 24.29
CA SER A 147 17.78 -8.25 25.74
C SER A 147 18.23 -9.55 26.41
N ASN A 148 18.22 -10.68 25.69
CA ASN A 148 18.60 -11.99 26.24
C ASN A 148 19.93 -12.55 25.70
N GLN A 149 20.72 -11.81 24.92
CA GLN A 149 22.01 -12.30 24.40
C GLN A 149 23.23 -11.82 25.20
N HIS A 150 23.11 -11.72 26.53
CA HIS A 150 24.26 -11.62 27.41
C HIS A 150 24.39 -12.85 28.32
N LEU A 151 24.54 -14.04 27.73
CA LEU A 151 25.43 -15.11 28.22
C LEU A 151 25.41 -16.30 27.24
N LEU A 152 26.60 -16.89 27.04
CA LEU A 152 26.90 -18.21 26.43
C LEU A 152 27.32 -18.24 24.95
N LEU A 153 28.65 -18.22 24.80
CA LEU A 153 29.51 -19.06 23.97
C LEU A 153 29.01 -19.60 22.60
N ALA A 154 29.82 -19.23 21.60
CA ALA A 154 30.52 -20.09 20.63
C ALA A 154 29.78 -20.63 19.38
N ALA A 155 30.30 -20.09 18.26
CA ALA A 155 30.71 -20.80 17.04
C ALA A 155 29.68 -21.17 15.95
N THR A 156 30.04 -20.74 14.74
CA THR A 156 29.61 -21.18 13.40
C THR A 156 28.32 -20.56 12.82
N SER A 157 28.49 -19.50 12.03
CA SER A 157 27.88 -19.30 10.69
C SER A 157 28.01 -17.85 10.25
N SER A 158 29.17 -17.54 9.67
CA SER A 158 29.44 -16.29 8.96
C SER A 158 28.74 -16.32 7.59
N PHE A 159 27.47 -15.93 7.50
CA PHE A 159 26.92 -15.53 6.19
C PHE A 159 25.73 -14.56 6.15
N ASP A 160 24.93 -14.35 7.21
CA ASP A 160 23.67 -13.58 7.05
C ASP A 160 23.53 -12.29 7.90
N GLN A 161 24.63 -11.73 8.42
CA GLN A 161 24.55 -10.56 9.33
C GLN A 161 24.83 -9.19 8.70
N ARG A 162 24.91 -9.06 7.36
CA ARG A 162 25.30 -7.78 6.73
C ARG A 162 24.17 -6.88 6.22
N THR A 163 22.91 -7.30 6.26
CA THR A 163 21.76 -6.47 5.83
C THR A 163 21.00 -5.80 6.97
N SER A 164 21.35 -6.06 8.24
CA SER A 164 20.64 -5.53 9.42
C SER A 164 21.30 -4.31 10.10
N HIS A 165 22.31 -3.70 9.47
CA HIS A 165 23.21 -2.76 10.17
C HIS A 165 23.03 -1.26 9.85
N ILE A 166 21.99 -0.85 9.11
CA ILE A 166 21.77 0.58 8.80
C ILE A 166 20.61 1.20 9.61
N LEU A 167 19.75 0.42 10.28
CA LEU A 167 18.60 0.92 11.05
C LEU A 167 18.79 0.90 12.58
N SER A 168 19.99 0.58 13.09
CA SER A 168 20.15 0.19 14.51
C SER A 168 20.31 1.33 15.53
N THR A 169 20.28 2.61 15.14
CA THR A 169 20.58 3.71 16.09
C THR A 169 19.35 4.35 16.73
N ASN A 170 18.13 4.08 16.24
CA ASN A 170 16.91 4.73 16.77
C ASN A 170 15.65 3.85 16.75
N LYS A 171 15.79 2.57 17.12
CA LYS A 171 14.72 1.55 17.06
C LYS A 171 13.45 1.92 17.86
N LYS A 172 13.61 2.61 19.01
CA LYS A 172 12.46 3.15 19.77
C LYS A 172 11.77 4.30 19.05
N GLY A 173 12.55 5.20 18.43
CA GLY A 173 12.02 6.32 17.65
C GLY A 173 11.23 5.87 16.41
N LEU A 174 11.61 4.76 15.78
CA LEU A 174 10.86 4.20 14.65
C LEU A 174 9.51 3.61 15.07
N LEU A 175 9.44 2.93 16.23
CA LEU A 175 8.18 2.44 16.79
C LEU A 175 7.25 3.60 17.20
N ASP A 176 7.80 4.63 17.85
CA ASP A 176 7.05 5.83 18.21
C ASP A 176 6.56 6.58 16.96
N GLU A 177 7.36 6.64 15.90
CA GLU A 177 6.97 7.23 14.62
C GLU A 177 5.86 6.41 13.95
N LEU A 178 5.98 5.09 13.91
CA LEU A 178 4.96 4.22 13.31
C LEU A 178 3.63 4.31 14.07
N LYS A 179 3.70 4.45 15.40
CA LYS A 179 2.54 4.69 16.25
C LYS A 179 1.91 6.05 15.98
N ARG A 180 2.73 7.11 15.87
CA ARG A 180 2.27 8.45 15.51
C ARG A 180 1.58 8.44 14.14
N GLN A 181 2.13 7.73 13.16
CA GLN A 181 1.54 7.58 11.84
C GLN A 181 0.22 6.79 11.88
N ALA A 182 0.14 5.74 12.67
CA ALA A 182 -1.11 5.01 12.90
C ALA A 182 -2.19 5.90 13.54
N ASP A 183 -1.82 6.79 14.47
CA ASP A 183 -2.74 7.77 15.07
C ASP A 183 -3.21 8.83 14.05
N VAL A 184 -2.32 9.29 13.17
CA VAL A 184 -2.66 10.19 12.04
C VAL A 184 -3.68 9.51 11.12
N LEU A 185 -3.40 8.27 10.70
CA LEU A 185 -4.28 7.45 9.87
C LEU A 185 -5.63 7.23 10.55
N PHE A 186 -5.65 6.94 11.85
CA PHE A 186 -6.88 6.73 12.60
C PHE A 186 -7.77 7.99 12.61
N ARG A 187 -7.18 9.15 12.87
CA ARG A 187 -7.89 10.44 12.80
C ARG A 187 -8.42 10.72 11.40
N PHE A 188 -7.62 10.45 10.38
CA PHE A 188 -8.01 10.61 8.98
C PHE A 188 -9.20 9.73 8.60
N ILE A 189 -9.22 8.47 9.03
CA ILE A 189 -10.37 7.55 8.82
C ILE A 189 -11.63 8.09 9.49
N GLY A 190 -11.51 8.68 10.69
CA GLY A 190 -12.64 9.31 11.38
C GLY A 190 -13.21 10.55 10.68
N LEU A 191 -12.40 11.20 9.83
CA LEU A 191 -12.78 12.37 9.03
C LEU A 191 -13.15 12.02 7.59
N LEU A 192 -13.09 10.74 7.22
CA LEU A 192 -13.31 10.32 5.85
C LEU A 192 -14.79 10.50 5.45
N PRO A 193 -15.10 11.16 4.33
CA PRO A 193 -16.47 11.33 3.86
C PRO A 193 -17.09 10.03 3.32
N ILE A 194 -16.28 8.96 3.20
CA ILE A 194 -16.68 7.66 2.66
C ILE A 194 -17.19 6.78 3.80
N LYS A 195 -18.36 6.17 3.64
CA LYS A 195 -18.84 5.14 4.57
C LYS A 195 -18.00 3.87 4.38
N LEU A 196 -17.02 3.64 5.25
CA LEU A 196 -16.33 2.34 5.24
C LEU A 196 -17.32 1.25 5.68
N HIS A 197 -17.19 0.07 5.09
CA HIS A 197 -17.97 -1.09 5.50
C HIS A 197 -17.66 -1.46 6.96
N ASN A 198 -18.69 -1.82 7.74
CA ASN A 198 -18.54 -2.13 9.17
C ASN A 198 -17.45 -3.17 9.46
N HIS A 199 -17.27 -4.17 8.59
CA HIS A 199 -16.22 -5.18 8.74
C HIS A 199 -14.80 -4.61 8.65
N VAL A 200 -14.57 -3.65 7.74
CA VAL A 200 -13.28 -2.96 7.60
C VAL A 200 -13.02 -2.12 8.85
N HIS A 201 -14.03 -1.42 9.39
CA HIS A 201 -13.91 -0.69 10.65
C HIS A 201 -13.51 -1.60 11.83
N VAL A 202 -14.09 -2.79 11.96
CA VAL A 202 -13.74 -3.73 13.05
C VAL A 202 -12.28 -4.18 12.92
N GLN A 203 -11.83 -4.56 11.73
CA GLN A 203 -10.44 -4.98 11.50
C GLN A 203 -9.44 -3.84 11.69
N LEU A 204 -9.81 -2.62 11.32
CA LEU A 204 -9.03 -1.40 11.58
C LEU A 204 -8.85 -1.17 13.08
N MET A 205 -9.94 -1.27 13.85
CA MET A 205 -9.90 -1.14 15.31
C MET A 205 -9.05 -2.23 15.96
N GLU A 206 -9.12 -3.47 15.46
CA GLU A 206 -8.30 -4.56 15.94
C GLU A 206 -6.81 -4.34 15.65
N CYS A 207 -6.45 -3.94 14.43
CA CYS A 207 -5.06 -3.62 14.07
C CYS A 207 -4.53 -2.44 14.89
N PHE A 208 -5.34 -1.40 15.09
CA PHE A 208 -4.98 -0.26 15.92
C PHE A 208 -4.75 -0.66 17.38
N SER A 209 -5.64 -1.50 17.94
CA SER A 209 -5.48 -2.04 19.29
C SER A 209 -4.17 -2.85 19.42
N ARG A 210 -3.83 -3.67 18.42
CA ARG A 210 -2.57 -4.43 18.38
C ARG A 210 -1.34 -3.53 18.33
N ILE A 211 -1.34 -2.46 17.53
CA ILE A 211 -0.25 -1.48 17.48
C ILE A 211 -0.11 -0.75 18.82
N LYS A 212 -1.22 -0.37 19.45
CA LYS A 212 -1.22 0.32 20.74
C LYS A 212 -0.76 -0.58 21.90
N ASN A 213 -1.12 -1.86 21.85
CA ASN A 213 -0.79 -2.88 22.86
C ASN A 213 0.57 -3.56 22.62
N ALA A 214 1.31 -3.21 21.56
CA ALA A 214 2.66 -3.70 21.32
C ALA A 214 3.73 -3.04 22.23
N CYS A 215 3.31 -2.33 23.28
CA CYS A 215 4.12 -1.81 24.39
C CYS A 215 3.82 -2.61 25.66
#